data_AF-A0A7K2ZH65-F1
#
_entry.id   AF-A0A7K2ZH65-F1
#
_cell.length_a   1.000
_cell.length_b   1.000
_cell.length_c   1.000
_cell.angle_alpha   90.00
_cell.angle_beta   90.00
_cell.angle_gamma   90.00
#
_symmetry.space_group_name_H-M   'P 1'
#
loop_
_entity.id
_entity.type
_entity.pdbx_description
1 polymer ?
#
loop_
_entity_poly.entity_id
_entity_poly.type
_entity_poly.pdbx_seq_one_letter_code
_entity_poly.pdbx_strand_id
1 'polypeptide(L)'
;SQPVAKLRWLARTEPENAQRVAAVMQPHDWLVWQLLGRPARRTTDRGAASGTGYWSAGSAAYRPDLVELALGHPAALPEVLGPADSAGTTPEGLLISAGTGETMAAAFGLGVAVGDAVVSLGASGSVMAVHHEALADPHGMITSFADATGMHLPVVHVSNAVRALRGTTEMLGLDGLEELSALALKSTPGASGLVLLPYLEGERTPQLPHTAGTLSGLRRESMKPEHLARAAFEGMLCSLADALDVLRGRGVEVRRVFLLGAAAELPAVQALAPAVFCTQVVVPEPAQYAALGAARQAAWALGVS
;
A
#
# COMPACT_ATOMS: atom_id res chain seq x y z
N SER A 1 -11.13 -1.66 -4.18
CA SER A 1 -12.29 -0.82 -3.82
C SER A 1 -12.49 -0.88 -2.32
N GLN A 2 -12.79 0.25 -1.67
CA GLN A 2 -13.00 0.32 -0.22
C GLN A 2 -14.32 -0.37 0.19
N PRO A 3 -14.44 -0.89 1.43
CA PRO A 3 -15.65 -1.52 1.96
C PRO A 3 -16.94 -0.72 1.77
N VAL A 4 -16.93 0.61 1.95
CA VAL A 4 -18.12 1.45 1.73
C VAL A 4 -18.72 1.30 0.32
N ALA A 5 -17.88 1.17 -0.71
CA ALA A 5 -18.33 0.97 -2.08
C ALA A 5 -18.92 -0.44 -2.27
N LYS A 6 -18.41 -1.44 -1.55
CA LYS A 6 -18.97 -2.80 -1.55
C LYS A 6 -20.34 -2.85 -0.88
N LEU A 7 -20.54 -2.11 0.21
CA LEU A 7 -21.86 -1.96 0.85
C LEU A 7 -22.85 -1.31 -0.11
N ARG A 8 -22.44 -0.25 -0.82
CA ARG A 8 -23.29 0.38 -1.83
C ARG A 8 -23.60 -0.54 -3.00
N TRP A 9 -22.63 -1.33 -3.45
CA TRP A 9 -22.85 -2.34 -4.46
C TRP A 9 -23.88 -3.38 -3.98
N LEU A 10 -23.70 -3.93 -2.78
CA LEU A 10 -24.62 -4.90 -2.17
C LEU A 10 -26.05 -4.36 -2.10
N ALA A 11 -26.23 -3.11 -1.64
CA ALA A 11 -27.55 -2.48 -1.59
C ALA A 11 -28.20 -2.31 -2.98
N ARG A 12 -27.40 -2.17 -4.04
CA ARG A 12 -27.89 -2.02 -5.42
C ARG A 12 -28.17 -3.35 -6.11
N THR A 13 -27.42 -4.40 -5.79
CA THR A 13 -27.48 -5.69 -6.50
C THR A 13 -28.23 -6.76 -5.73
N GLU A 14 -28.21 -6.70 -4.40
CA GLU A 14 -28.83 -7.69 -3.50
C GLU A 14 -29.56 -6.97 -2.34
N PRO A 15 -30.64 -6.22 -2.62
CA PRO A 15 -31.30 -5.36 -1.64
C PRO A 15 -31.84 -6.13 -0.43
N GLU A 16 -32.32 -7.36 -0.61
CA GLU A 16 -32.79 -8.22 0.48
C GLU A 16 -31.67 -8.61 1.45
N ASN A 17 -30.47 -8.90 0.93
CA ASN A 17 -29.32 -9.19 1.76
C ASN A 17 -28.82 -7.92 2.45
N ALA A 18 -28.83 -6.78 1.76
CA ALA A 18 -28.44 -5.50 2.34
C ALA A 18 -29.31 -5.12 3.54
N GLN A 19 -30.65 -5.26 3.43
CA GLN A 19 -31.59 -4.97 4.52
C GLN A 19 -31.37 -5.85 5.78
N ARG A 20 -30.72 -7.01 5.63
CA ARG A 20 -30.42 -7.92 6.74
C ARG A 20 -29.10 -7.61 7.43
N VAL A 21 -28.33 -6.64 6.95
CA VAL A 21 -27.01 -6.29 7.51
C VAL A 21 -27.19 -5.64 8.87
N ALA A 22 -26.97 -6.39 9.94
CA ALA A 22 -27.03 -5.85 11.31
C ALA A 22 -25.71 -5.21 11.76
N ALA A 23 -24.57 -5.72 11.25
CA ALA A 23 -23.24 -5.25 11.62
C ALA A 23 -22.27 -5.41 10.45
N VAL A 24 -21.26 -4.54 10.37
CA VAL A 24 -20.19 -4.61 9.36
C VAL A 24 -18.86 -4.78 10.07
N MET A 25 -18.10 -5.79 9.65
CA MET A 25 -16.79 -6.14 10.19
C MET A 25 -15.81 -6.40 9.04
N GLN A 26 -14.54 -6.07 9.24
CA GLN A 26 -13.46 -6.52 8.37
C GLN A 26 -13.11 -7.99 8.66
N PRO A 27 -12.37 -8.67 7.76
CA PRO A 27 -12.01 -10.08 7.95
C PRO A 27 -11.28 -10.37 9.27
N HIS A 28 -10.37 -9.48 9.68
CA HIS A 28 -9.62 -9.65 10.94
C HIS A 28 -10.52 -9.43 12.16
N ASP A 29 -11.39 -8.41 12.17
CA ASP A 29 -12.40 -8.20 13.20
C ASP A 29 -13.27 -9.45 13.41
N TRP A 30 -13.72 -10.06 12.31
CA TRP A 30 -14.54 -11.27 12.36
C TRP A 30 -13.77 -12.44 12.97
N LEU A 31 -12.50 -12.63 12.59
CA LEU A 31 -11.65 -13.69 13.17
C LEU A 31 -11.44 -13.48 14.67
N VAL A 32 -11.10 -12.26 15.10
CA VAL A 32 -10.96 -11.92 16.52
C VAL A 32 -12.27 -12.19 17.27
N TRP A 33 -13.41 -11.77 16.71
CA TRP A 33 -14.72 -12.03 17.30
C TRP A 33 -15.04 -13.52 17.45
N GLN A 34 -14.64 -14.36 16.47
CA GLN A 34 -14.76 -15.81 16.58
C GLN A 34 -13.89 -16.40 17.68
N LEU A 35 -12.61 -16.00 17.74
CA LEU A 35 -11.63 -16.50 18.72
C LEU A 35 -12.01 -16.11 20.16
N LEU A 36 -12.65 -14.96 20.35
CA LEU A 36 -13.17 -14.51 21.64
C LEU A 36 -14.48 -15.20 22.06
N GLY A 37 -15.00 -16.15 21.28
CA GLY A 37 -16.25 -16.85 21.60
C GLY A 37 -17.53 -16.05 21.26
N ARG A 38 -17.47 -15.18 20.24
CA ARG A 38 -18.60 -14.39 19.72
C ARG A 38 -19.30 -13.48 20.74
N PRO A 39 -18.57 -12.67 21.54
CA PRO A 39 -19.17 -11.78 22.52
C PRO A 39 -20.03 -10.69 21.85
N ALA A 40 -20.89 -10.02 22.63
CA ALA A 40 -21.66 -8.88 22.11
C ALA A 40 -20.75 -7.72 21.65
N ARG A 41 -19.64 -7.50 22.35
CA ARG A 41 -18.60 -6.54 22.00
C ARG A 41 -17.85 -7.02 20.75
N ARG A 42 -17.73 -6.15 19.75
CA ARG A 42 -16.95 -6.38 18.53
C ARG A 42 -15.88 -5.31 18.47
N THR A 43 -14.68 -5.66 18.06
CA THR A 43 -13.54 -4.76 18.07
C THR A 43 -12.79 -4.77 16.76
N THR A 44 -12.14 -3.66 16.47
CA THR A 44 -11.20 -3.46 15.37
C THR A 44 -10.07 -2.55 15.86
N ASP A 45 -9.14 -2.21 14.99
CA ASP A 45 -8.11 -1.22 15.25
C ASP A 45 -8.22 -0.02 14.29
N ARG A 46 -7.41 1.00 14.54
CA ARG A 46 -7.37 2.20 13.72
C ARG A 46 -6.92 1.90 12.28
N GLY A 47 -5.94 1.01 12.10
CA GLY A 47 -5.40 0.64 10.80
C GLY A 47 -6.47 0.03 9.89
N ALA A 48 -7.15 -1.02 10.33
CA ALA A 48 -8.21 -1.65 9.56
C ALA A 48 -9.43 -0.73 9.39
N ALA A 49 -9.83 0.00 10.45
CA ALA A 49 -10.92 0.96 10.36
C ALA A 49 -10.65 2.02 9.29
N SER A 50 -9.42 2.53 9.20
CA SER A 50 -9.03 3.53 8.19
C SER A 50 -9.13 3.03 6.74
N GLY A 51 -9.12 1.71 6.53
CA GLY A 51 -9.35 1.06 5.24
C GLY A 51 -10.79 1.06 4.75
N THR A 52 -11.75 1.37 5.62
CA THR A 52 -13.19 1.12 5.37
C THR A 52 -13.86 2.11 4.42
N GLY A 53 -13.36 3.35 4.37
CA GLY A 53 -14.03 4.47 3.71
C GLY A 53 -15.18 5.10 4.52
N TYR A 54 -15.42 4.63 5.75
CA TYR A 54 -16.41 5.20 6.67
C TYR A 54 -15.84 5.44 8.09
N TRP A 55 -14.52 5.50 8.23
CA TRP A 55 -13.82 5.97 9.43
C TRP A 55 -12.81 7.03 9.03
N SER A 56 -12.75 8.12 9.79
CA SER A 56 -11.90 9.27 9.50
C SER A 56 -10.65 9.24 10.37
N ALA A 57 -9.48 9.14 9.74
CA ALA A 57 -8.20 9.20 10.44
C ALA A 57 -7.96 10.55 11.13
N GLY A 58 -8.41 11.66 10.54
CA GLY A 58 -8.22 13.01 11.09
C GLY A 58 -9.06 13.29 12.34
N SER A 59 -10.26 12.71 12.44
CA SER A 59 -11.11 12.84 13.64
C SER A 59 -11.10 11.61 14.54
N ALA A 60 -10.35 10.57 14.16
CA ALA A 60 -10.31 9.25 14.80
C ALA A 60 -11.70 8.66 15.09
N ALA A 61 -12.67 8.86 14.20
CA ALA A 61 -14.07 8.52 14.45
C ALA A 61 -14.78 7.96 13.21
N TYR A 62 -15.78 7.12 13.44
CA TYR A 62 -16.66 6.65 12.38
C TYR A 62 -17.50 7.77 11.78
N ARG A 63 -17.85 7.58 10.51
CA ARG A 63 -18.82 8.34 9.73
C ARG A 63 -20.04 7.45 9.47
N PRO A 64 -20.92 7.26 10.48
CA PRO A 64 -22.07 6.37 10.37
C PRO A 64 -23.03 6.81 9.25
N ASP A 65 -23.06 8.11 8.96
CA ASP A 65 -23.80 8.69 7.83
C ASP A 65 -23.37 8.11 6.47
N LEU A 66 -22.08 7.75 6.29
CA LEU A 66 -21.60 7.11 5.06
C LEU A 66 -22.01 5.64 4.96
N VAL A 67 -22.12 4.95 6.10
CA VAL A 67 -22.63 3.57 6.15
C VAL A 67 -24.12 3.58 5.81
N GLU A 68 -24.89 4.48 6.42
CA GLU A 68 -26.31 4.66 6.14
C GLU A 68 -26.57 5.07 4.69
N LEU A 69 -25.76 5.98 4.13
CA LEU A 69 -25.84 6.33 2.72
C LEU A 69 -25.57 5.13 1.80
N ALA A 70 -24.62 4.28 2.17
CA ALA A 70 -24.25 3.10 1.37
C ALA A 70 -25.34 2.02 1.41
N LEU A 71 -25.83 1.66 2.61
CA LEU A 71 -26.78 0.57 2.85
C LEU A 71 -28.26 0.99 2.72
N GLY A 72 -28.57 2.26 2.98
CA GLY A 72 -29.94 2.78 3.10
C GLY A 72 -30.51 2.71 4.53
N HIS A 73 -29.74 2.24 5.51
CA HIS A 73 -30.09 2.19 6.94
C HIS A 73 -28.82 2.07 7.80
N PRO A 74 -28.87 2.36 9.12
CA PRO A 74 -27.71 2.20 10.01
C PRO A 74 -27.35 0.72 10.24
N ALA A 75 -26.07 0.45 10.47
CA ALA A 75 -25.54 -0.86 10.87
C ALA A 75 -24.51 -0.69 11.99
N ALA A 76 -24.39 -1.69 12.88
CA ALA A 76 -23.42 -1.66 13.96
C ALA A 76 -21.99 -1.79 13.43
N LEU A 77 -21.07 -1.04 14.03
CA LEU A 77 -19.63 -1.05 13.70
C LEU A 77 -18.84 -1.48 14.94
N PRO A 78 -17.69 -2.17 14.76
CA PRO A 78 -16.85 -2.58 15.88
C PRO A 78 -16.26 -1.37 16.62
N GLU A 79 -15.99 -1.51 17.91
CA GLU A 79 -15.24 -0.53 18.70
C GLU A 79 -13.79 -0.46 18.21
N VAL A 80 -13.26 0.75 18.01
CA VAL A 80 -11.87 0.96 17.56
C VAL A 80 -10.96 1.03 18.77
N LEU A 81 -10.06 0.08 18.89
CA LEU A 81 -9.12 -0.06 20.01
C LEU A 81 -7.86 0.80 19.82
N GLY A 82 -7.21 1.13 20.94
CA GLY A 82 -5.85 1.66 20.95
C GLY A 82 -4.80 0.63 20.52
N PRO A 83 -3.62 1.06 20.05
CA PRO A 83 -2.57 0.18 19.51
C PRO A 83 -2.13 -0.97 20.42
N ALA A 84 -2.04 -0.70 21.72
CA ALA A 84 -1.60 -1.65 22.75
C ALA A 84 -2.77 -2.28 23.52
N ASP A 85 -4.02 -1.92 23.18
CA ASP A 85 -5.18 -2.43 23.91
C ASP A 85 -5.46 -3.89 23.56
N SER A 86 -6.05 -4.59 24.52
CA SER A 86 -6.54 -5.95 24.32
C SER A 86 -7.95 -5.92 23.71
N ALA A 87 -8.15 -6.75 22.67
CA ALA A 87 -9.49 -7.05 22.17
C ALA A 87 -10.28 -7.91 23.17
N GLY A 88 -9.58 -8.70 23.97
CA GLY A 88 -10.12 -9.54 25.03
C GLY A 88 -9.27 -10.78 25.25
N THR A 89 -9.87 -11.76 25.90
CA THR A 89 -9.25 -13.05 26.20
C THR A 89 -10.13 -14.16 25.64
N THR A 90 -9.52 -15.15 24.98
CA THR A 90 -10.25 -16.33 24.49
C THR A 90 -10.82 -17.13 25.66
N PRO A 91 -11.80 -18.03 25.44
CA PRO A 91 -12.32 -18.92 26.49
C PRO A 91 -11.23 -19.74 27.21
N GLU A 92 -10.10 -20.00 26.55
CA GLU A 92 -8.95 -20.73 27.08
C GLU A 92 -7.96 -19.84 27.84
N GLY A 93 -8.20 -18.53 27.96
CA GLY A 93 -7.35 -17.61 28.71
C GLY A 93 -6.24 -16.93 27.90
N LEU A 94 -6.26 -17.00 26.57
CA LEU A 94 -5.25 -16.35 25.72
C LEU A 94 -5.62 -14.90 25.40
N LEU A 95 -4.71 -13.96 25.61
CA LEU A 95 -4.92 -12.55 25.23
C LEU A 95 -4.90 -12.40 23.71
N ILE A 96 -5.86 -11.65 23.19
CA ILE A 96 -5.89 -11.19 21.79
C ILE A 96 -5.66 -9.67 21.80
N SER A 97 -4.65 -9.20 21.08
CA SER A 97 -4.38 -7.77 20.88
C SER A 97 -5.41 -7.13 19.96
N ALA A 98 -5.35 -5.79 19.81
CA ALA A 98 -6.20 -5.06 18.87
C ALA A 98 -6.18 -5.61 17.42
N GLY A 99 -5.04 -6.17 16.99
CA GLY A 99 -4.84 -6.56 15.59
C GLY A 99 -4.66 -5.32 14.69
N THR A 100 -4.39 -5.53 13.42
CA THR A 100 -4.35 -4.44 12.44
C THR A 100 -4.48 -4.93 11.00
N GLY A 101 -4.69 -4.00 10.06
CA GLY A 101 -4.69 -4.28 8.64
C GLY A 101 -3.32 -4.74 8.14
N GLU A 102 -3.29 -5.59 7.11
CA GLU A 102 -2.07 -6.21 6.58
C GLU A 102 -0.94 -5.20 6.27
N THR A 103 -1.26 -4.07 5.63
CA THR A 103 -0.29 -3.02 5.29
C THR A 103 0.33 -2.40 6.54
N MET A 104 -0.48 -2.11 7.55
CA MET A 104 -0.03 -1.51 8.82
C MET A 104 0.78 -2.52 9.63
N ALA A 105 0.36 -3.79 9.64
CA ALA A 105 1.09 -4.88 10.24
C ALA A 105 2.47 -5.03 9.58
N ALA A 106 2.53 -5.02 8.25
CA ALA A 106 3.78 -5.13 7.52
C ALA A 106 4.73 -3.95 7.82
N ALA A 107 4.22 -2.71 7.82
CA ALA A 107 5.01 -1.54 8.20
C ALA A 107 5.54 -1.64 9.65
N PHE A 108 4.70 -2.11 10.58
CA PHE A 108 5.09 -2.27 11.98
C PHE A 108 6.08 -3.41 12.19
N GLY A 109 5.92 -4.52 11.49
CA GLY A 109 6.82 -5.67 11.51
C GLY A 109 8.18 -5.38 10.88
N LEU A 110 8.21 -4.54 9.84
CA LEU A 110 9.45 -4.03 9.23
C LEU A 110 10.16 -3.01 10.14
N GLY A 111 9.46 -2.43 11.11
CA GLY A 111 10.02 -1.44 12.03
C GLY A 111 10.17 -0.05 11.40
N VAL A 112 9.30 0.30 10.46
CA VAL A 112 9.26 1.61 9.80
C VAL A 112 8.96 2.69 10.84
N ALA A 113 9.75 3.76 10.84
CA ALA A 113 9.55 4.91 11.71
C ALA A 113 9.38 6.21 10.90
N VAL A 114 9.14 7.33 11.58
CA VAL A 114 9.14 8.65 10.93
C VAL A 114 10.50 8.89 10.25
N GLY A 115 10.46 9.27 8.98
CA GLY A 115 11.65 9.39 8.12
C GLY A 115 11.89 8.17 7.23
N ASP A 116 11.20 7.05 7.47
CA ASP A 116 11.21 5.89 6.60
C ASP A 116 10.00 5.88 5.66
N ALA A 117 10.23 5.48 4.41
CA ALA A 117 9.19 5.12 3.47
C ALA A 117 9.35 3.65 3.03
N VAL A 118 8.25 3.03 2.67
CA VAL A 118 8.23 1.69 2.07
C VAL A 118 7.68 1.81 0.66
N VAL A 119 8.42 1.26 -0.29
CA VAL A 119 8.03 1.12 -1.69
C VAL A 119 7.81 -0.36 -1.96
N SER A 120 6.57 -0.74 -2.20
CA SER A 120 6.22 -2.13 -2.54
C SER A 120 6.11 -2.31 -4.05
N LEU A 121 6.90 -3.24 -4.59
CA LEU A 121 7.00 -3.55 -6.02
C LEU A 121 6.21 -4.82 -6.35
N GLY A 122 4.90 -4.65 -6.54
CA GLY A 122 4.02 -5.64 -7.16
C GLY A 122 3.76 -5.34 -8.63
N ALA A 123 2.77 -5.99 -9.24
CA ALA A 123 2.29 -5.62 -10.58
C ALA A 123 1.96 -4.11 -10.65
N SER A 124 1.22 -3.65 -9.65
CA SER A 124 1.10 -2.23 -9.26
C SER A 124 2.09 -1.90 -8.13
N GLY A 125 2.41 -0.63 -7.96
CA GLY A 125 3.29 -0.15 -6.90
C GLY A 125 2.53 0.61 -5.82
N SER A 126 3.16 0.72 -4.65
CA SER A 126 2.70 1.65 -3.61
C SER A 126 3.88 2.25 -2.87
N VAL A 127 3.70 3.50 -2.45
CA VAL A 127 4.62 4.23 -1.58
C VAL A 127 3.86 4.59 -0.33
N MET A 128 4.40 4.23 0.83
CA MET A 128 3.82 4.57 2.13
C MET A 128 4.90 5.06 3.08
N ALA A 129 4.54 5.91 4.02
CA ALA A 129 5.46 6.44 5.01
C ALA A 129 4.73 6.66 6.34
N VAL A 130 5.46 6.60 7.45
CA VAL A 130 4.89 6.92 8.77
C VAL A 130 4.86 8.44 8.95
N HIS A 131 3.73 8.96 9.38
CA HIS A 131 3.52 10.39 9.60
C HIS A 131 2.74 10.68 10.89
N HIS A 132 2.96 11.86 11.47
CA HIS A 132 2.33 12.27 12.75
C HIS A 132 0.89 12.73 12.58
N GLU A 133 0.48 13.08 11.35
CA GLU A 133 -0.85 13.60 11.05
C GLU A 133 -1.55 12.82 9.94
N ALA A 134 -2.88 12.81 9.99
CA ALA A 134 -3.71 12.30 8.90
C ALA A 134 -3.63 13.28 7.73
N LEU A 135 -2.93 12.88 6.66
CA LEU A 135 -2.85 13.70 5.46
C LEU A 135 -4.18 13.76 4.73
N ALA A 136 -4.87 14.90 4.75
CA ALA A 136 -5.97 15.13 3.82
C ALA A 136 -5.41 15.30 2.40
N ASP A 137 -6.10 14.79 1.37
CA ASP A 137 -5.77 15.06 -0.03
C ASP A 137 -7.04 15.33 -0.85
N PRO A 138 -7.28 16.58 -1.28
CA PRO A 138 -8.47 16.92 -2.06
C PRO A 138 -8.45 16.33 -3.48
N HIS A 139 -7.29 15.87 -3.96
CA HIS A 139 -7.15 15.27 -5.29
C HIS A 139 -7.33 13.75 -5.29
N GLY A 140 -7.40 13.11 -4.11
CA GLY A 140 -7.67 11.68 -3.98
C GLY A 140 -6.52 10.76 -4.40
N MET A 141 -5.29 11.26 -4.46
CA MET A 141 -4.07 10.48 -4.71
C MET A 141 -3.56 9.79 -3.44
N ILE A 142 -3.70 10.43 -2.28
CA ILE A 142 -3.28 9.88 -0.98
C ILE A 142 -4.45 9.16 -0.33
N THR A 143 -4.22 7.90 0.05
CA THR A 143 -5.09 7.18 0.99
C THR A 143 -4.56 7.35 2.41
N SER A 144 -5.33 8.04 3.25
CA SER A 144 -4.92 8.49 4.58
C SER A 144 -5.21 7.42 5.65
N PHE A 145 -4.38 6.38 5.68
CA PHE A 145 -4.54 5.36 6.72
C PHE A 145 -4.03 5.82 8.09
N ALA A 146 -4.54 5.19 9.15
CA ALA A 146 -3.86 5.13 10.43
C ALA A 146 -2.84 3.98 10.41
N ASP A 147 -1.77 4.11 11.19
CA ASP A 147 -0.82 3.01 11.36
C ASP A 147 -1.20 2.11 12.56
N ALA A 148 -0.37 1.11 12.84
CA ALA A 148 -0.57 0.18 13.97
C ALA A 148 -0.03 0.70 15.31
N THR A 149 0.54 1.90 15.37
CA THR A 149 1.29 2.42 16.55
C THR A 149 0.67 3.65 17.20
N GLY A 150 -0.33 4.27 16.56
CA GLY A 150 -0.93 5.51 17.05
C GLY A 150 -0.74 6.69 16.11
N MET A 151 0.05 6.52 15.06
CA MET A 151 0.40 7.49 14.04
C MET A 151 -0.47 7.28 12.78
N HIS A 152 0.00 7.81 11.65
CA HIS A 152 -0.65 7.72 10.35
C HIS A 152 0.28 7.09 9.31
N LEU A 153 -0.34 6.46 8.32
CA LEU A 153 0.36 5.75 7.24
C LEU A 153 -0.23 6.18 5.90
N PRO A 154 0.01 7.42 5.44
CA PRO A 154 -0.41 7.83 4.10
C PRO A 154 0.19 6.91 3.03
N VAL A 155 -0.65 6.49 2.08
CA VAL A 155 -0.27 5.60 0.98
C VAL A 155 -0.63 6.23 -0.35
N VAL A 156 0.29 6.17 -1.30
CA VAL A 156 0.10 6.57 -2.70
C VAL A 156 0.31 5.33 -3.57
N HIS A 157 -0.54 5.15 -4.57
CA HIS A 157 -0.52 3.99 -5.45
C HIS A 157 -0.18 4.37 -6.88
N VAL A 158 0.62 3.52 -7.54
CA VAL A 158 0.83 3.55 -8.99
C VAL A 158 0.35 2.24 -9.60
N SER A 159 -0.28 2.28 -10.76
CA SER A 159 -0.88 1.15 -11.45
C SER A 159 0.15 0.30 -12.18
N ASN A 160 1.26 0.90 -12.63
CA ASN A 160 2.20 0.25 -13.56
C ASN A 160 3.62 0.16 -12.98
N ALA A 161 3.79 -0.67 -11.95
CA ALA A 161 5.12 -0.99 -11.42
C ALA A 161 5.74 -2.16 -12.21
N VAL A 162 5.84 -3.36 -11.60
CA VAL A 162 6.47 -4.54 -12.24
C VAL A 162 5.74 -4.96 -13.52
N ARG A 163 4.47 -4.58 -13.67
CA ARG A 163 3.72 -4.76 -14.92
C ARG A 163 4.43 -4.13 -16.13
N ALA A 164 4.98 -2.92 -15.97
CA ALA A 164 5.69 -2.25 -17.06
C ALA A 164 6.97 -3.01 -17.47
N LEU A 165 7.66 -3.59 -16.49
CA LEU A 165 8.82 -4.44 -16.75
C LEU A 165 8.42 -5.72 -17.49
N ARG A 166 7.35 -6.40 -17.05
CA ARG A 166 6.84 -7.61 -17.70
C ARG A 166 6.45 -7.36 -19.16
N GLY A 167 5.70 -6.29 -19.42
CA GLY A 167 5.36 -5.91 -20.79
C GLY A 167 6.60 -5.62 -21.65
N THR A 168 7.65 -5.03 -21.06
CA THR A 168 8.92 -4.78 -21.76
C THR A 168 9.70 -6.07 -22.01
N THR A 169 9.75 -7.00 -21.04
CA THR A 169 10.34 -8.34 -21.18
C THR A 169 9.69 -9.08 -22.36
N GLU A 170 8.36 -9.11 -22.42
CA GLU A 170 7.60 -9.74 -23.50
C GLU A 170 7.87 -9.05 -24.85
N MET A 171 7.85 -7.72 -24.89
CA MET A 171 8.11 -6.95 -26.11
C MET A 171 9.51 -7.17 -26.68
N LEU A 172 10.51 -7.42 -25.83
CA LEU A 172 11.88 -7.72 -26.23
C LEU A 172 12.15 -9.20 -26.49
N GLY A 173 11.17 -10.08 -26.25
CA GLY A 173 11.31 -11.53 -26.43
C GLY A 173 12.30 -12.17 -25.44
N LEU A 174 12.37 -11.66 -24.21
CA LEU A 174 13.23 -12.17 -23.14
C LEU A 174 12.47 -13.18 -22.27
N ASP A 175 13.19 -14.08 -21.60
CA ASP A 175 12.58 -15.16 -20.82
C ASP A 175 12.07 -14.70 -19.44
N GLY A 176 12.61 -13.60 -18.90
CA GLY A 176 12.29 -13.16 -17.54
C GLY A 176 12.77 -11.76 -17.18
N LEU A 177 12.47 -11.35 -15.94
CA LEU A 177 12.84 -10.04 -15.41
C LEU A 177 14.34 -9.96 -15.09
N GLU A 178 14.98 -11.09 -14.78
CA GLU A 178 16.40 -11.22 -14.52
C GLU A 178 17.21 -10.90 -15.78
N GLU A 179 16.78 -11.41 -16.94
CA GLU A 179 17.39 -11.12 -18.23
C GLU A 179 17.17 -9.65 -18.63
N LEU A 180 15.96 -9.13 -18.44
CA LEU A 180 15.67 -7.70 -18.64
C LEU A 180 16.56 -6.82 -17.76
N SER A 181 16.72 -7.19 -16.48
CA SER A 181 17.59 -6.50 -15.52
C SER A 181 19.04 -6.50 -15.97
N ALA A 182 19.57 -7.66 -16.38
CA ALA A 182 20.94 -7.76 -16.90
C ALA A 182 21.13 -6.93 -18.18
N LEU A 183 20.12 -6.89 -19.06
CA LEU A 183 20.14 -6.10 -20.28
C LEU A 183 20.11 -4.59 -20.01
N ALA A 184 19.27 -4.14 -19.07
CA ALA A 184 19.18 -2.74 -18.65
C ALA A 184 20.51 -2.19 -18.10
N LEU A 185 21.27 -3.03 -17.39
CA LEU A 185 22.58 -2.67 -16.84
C LEU A 185 23.68 -2.49 -17.89
N LYS A 186 23.46 -2.92 -19.15
CA LYS A 186 24.38 -2.64 -20.26
C LYS A 186 24.23 -1.22 -20.83
N SER A 187 23.12 -0.54 -20.49
CA SER A 187 22.90 0.87 -20.86
C SER A 187 23.50 1.82 -19.82
N THR A 188 23.66 3.09 -20.21
CA THR A 188 24.03 4.19 -19.33
C THR A 188 22.79 4.83 -18.67
N PRO A 189 22.96 5.58 -17.55
CA PRO A 189 21.90 6.42 -16.99
C PRO A 189 21.22 7.32 -18.02
N GLY A 190 19.90 7.44 -17.93
CA GLY A 190 19.07 8.19 -18.87
C GLY A 190 18.81 7.45 -20.19
N ALA A 191 19.12 6.15 -20.26
CA ALA A 191 18.78 5.27 -21.39
C ALA A 191 19.14 5.83 -22.79
N SER A 192 20.27 6.52 -22.92
CA SER A 192 20.67 7.22 -24.16
C SER A 192 19.61 8.21 -24.68
N GLY A 193 18.88 8.86 -23.78
CA GLY A 193 17.82 9.84 -24.09
C GLY A 193 16.44 9.23 -24.28
N LEU A 194 16.28 7.91 -24.16
CA LEU A 194 15.00 7.23 -24.27
C LEU A 194 14.21 7.35 -22.97
N VAL A 195 12.94 7.73 -23.05
CA VAL A 195 12.06 7.90 -21.88
C VAL A 195 10.78 7.08 -22.08
N LEU A 196 10.50 6.19 -21.12
CA LEU A 196 9.24 5.47 -21.04
C LEU A 196 8.38 6.06 -19.92
N LEU A 197 7.19 6.55 -20.29
CA LEU A 197 6.09 6.78 -19.34
C LEU A 197 5.27 5.49 -19.25
N PRO A 198 5.30 4.76 -18.12
CA PRO A 198 4.84 3.38 -18.07
C PRO A 198 3.32 3.23 -17.90
N TYR A 199 2.49 4.17 -18.36
CA TYR A 199 1.04 4.21 -18.13
C TYR A 199 0.24 3.21 -18.99
N LEU A 200 0.63 1.94 -18.99
CA LEU A 200 0.14 0.89 -19.89
C LEU A 200 -1.34 0.55 -19.66
N GLU A 201 -1.84 0.66 -18.43
CA GLU A 201 -3.26 0.48 -18.09
C GLU A 201 -3.93 1.79 -17.61
N GLY A 202 -3.43 2.95 -18.05
CA GLY A 202 -3.71 4.22 -17.39
C GLY A 202 -3.03 4.30 -16.01
N GLU A 203 -3.18 5.42 -15.32
CA GLU A 203 -2.45 5.68 -14.07
C GLU A 203 -3.32 6.31 -12.98
N ARG A 204 -2.99 5.99 -11.72
CA ARG A 204 -3.60 6.57 -10.51
C ARG A 204 -2.81 7.76 -10.00
N THR A 205 -1.49 7.67 -10.03
CA THR A 205 -0.59 8.76 -9.64
C THR A 205 0.43 9.00 -10.75
N PRO A 206 0.30 10.08 -11.53
CA PRO A 206 -0.79 11.07 -11.52
C PRO A 206 -2.14 10.48 -11.97
N GLN A 207 -3.26 11.17 -11.69
CA GLN A 207 -4.60 10.71 -12.02
C GLN A 207 -4.90 10.81 -13.53
N LEU A 208 -4.44 9.80 -14.27
CA LEU A 208 -4.54 9.70 -15.73
C LEU A 208 -5.13 8.33 -16.13
N PRO A 209 -6.37 8.01 -15.74
CA PRO A 209 -6.94 6.66 -15.85
C PRO A 209 -7.17 6.17 -17.29
N HIS A 210 -7.08 7.08 -18.28
CA HIS A 210 -7.34 6.79 -19.69
C HIS A 210 -6.12 7.03 -20.59
N THR A 211 -4.96 7.35 -19.99
CA THR A 211 -3.72 7.57 -20.74
C THR A 211 -3.09 6.23 -21.13
N ALA A 212 -2.36 6.23 -22.24
CA ALA A 212 -1.54 5.10 -22.67
C ALA A 212 -0.05 5.35 -22.41
N GLY A 213 0.72 4.27 -22.26
CA GLY A 213 2.16 4.36 -22.12
C GLY A 213 2.80 5.03 -23.34
N THR A 214 3.88 5.77 -23.11
CA THR A 214 4.56 6.54 -24.16
C THR A 214 6.06 6.26 -24.11
N LEU A 215 6.62 5.87 -25.25
CA LEU A 215 8.06 5.81 -25.46
C LEU A 215 8.50 7.00 -26.31
N SER A 216 9.41 7.82 -25.79
CA SER A 216 9.86 9.05 -26.44
C SER A 216 11.38 9.18 -26.41
N GLY A 217 11.94 10.07 -27.25
CA GLY A 217 13.39 10.29 -27.31
C GLY A 217 14.16 9.28 -28.17
N LEU A 218 13.46 8.55 -29.05
CA LEU A 218 14.09 7.60 -29.96
C LEU A 218 15.01 8.32 -30.98
N ARG A 219 16.27 7.88 -31.03
CA ARG A 219 17.30 8.30 -31.99
C ARG A 219 18.06 7.06 -32.45
N ARG A 220 18.79 7.16 -33.57
CA ARG A 220 19.53 6.01 -34.14
C ARG A 220 20.45 5.35 -33.11
N GLU A 221 21.09 6.14 -32.27
CA GLU A 221 21.98 5.71 -31.19
C GLU A 221 21.26 5.00 -30.04
N SER A 222 20.02 5.39 -29.72
CA SER A 222 19.21 4.82 -28.63
C SER A 222 18.31 3.66 -29.08
N MET A 223 18.22 3.38 -30.38
CA MET A 223 17.49 2.25 -30.96
C MET A 223 18.18 0.89 -30.69
N LYS A 224 18.35 0.53 -29.42
CA LYS A 224 18.91 -0.76 -29.01
C LYS A 224 18.14 -1.35 -27.82
N PRO A 225 18.07 -2.69 -27.70
CA PRO A 225 17.33 -3.36 -26.62
C PRO A 225 17.76 -2.93 -25.21
N GLU A 226 19.05 -2.72 -24.97
CA GLU A 226 19.58 -2.30 -23.67
C GLU A 226 19.06 -0.94 -23.20
N HIS A 227 18.87 0.00 -24.13
CA HIS A 227 18.34 1.32 -23.82
C HIS A 227 16.84 1.24 -23.52
N LEU A 228 16.09 0.41 -24.24
CA LEU A 228 14.67 0.19 -23.95
C LEU A 228 14.45 -0.52 -22.61
N ALA A 229 15.24 -1.55 -22.32
CA ALA A 229 15.22 -2.21 -21.02
C ALA A 229 15.53 -1.22 -19.89
N ARG A 230 16.54 -0.37 -20.07
CA ARG A 230 16.90 0.68 -19.11
C ARG A 230 15.79 1.71 -18.92
N ALA A 231 15.18 2.18 -20.00
CA ALA A 231 14.07 3.13 -19.94
C ALA A 231 12.86 2.55 -19.19
N ALA A 232 12.63 1.24 -19.25
CA ALA A 232 11.56 0.59 -18.49
C ALA A 232 11.82 0.60 -16.98
N PHE A 233 13.05 0.28 -16.53
CA PHE A 233 13.40 0.39 -15.11
C PHE A 233 13.39 1.83 -14.62
N GLU A 234 13.99 2.76 -15.37
CA GLU A 234 13.98 4.18 -15.00
C GLU A 234 12.55 4.74 -14.99
N GLY A 235 11.72 4.43 -15.98
CA GLY A 235 10.31 4.85 -16.04
C GLY A 235 9.48 4.33 -14.86
N MET A 236 9.64 3.05 -14.52
CA MET A 236 8.98 2.46 -13.35
C MET A 236 9.40 3.15 -12.04
N LEU A 237 10.70 3.34 -11.84
CA LEU A 237 11.24 3.97 -10.64
C LEU A 237 10.88 5.45 -10.56
N CYS A 238 10.85 6.17 -11.67
CA CYS A 238 10.41 7.56 -11.72
C CYS A 238 8.93 7.70 -11.38
N SER A 239 8.07 6.79 -11.83
CA SER A 239 6.64 6.78 -11.42
C SER A 239 6.49 6.59 -9.91
N LEU A 240 7.33 5.76 -9.29
CA LEU A 240 7.36 5.60 -7.84
C LEU A 240 7.98 6.82 -7.13
N ALA A 241 8.94 7.51 -7.76
CA ALA A 241 9.49 8.76 -7.26
C ALA A 241 8.43 9.88 -7.27
N ASP A 242 7.61 9.97 -8.33
CA ASP A 242 6.47 10.90 -8.38
C ASP A 242 5.49 10.62 -7.23
N ALA A 243 5.19 9.34 -6.96
CA ALA A 243 4.36 8.96 -5.83
C ALA A 243 5.00 9.31 -4.46
N LEU A 244 6.32 9.19 -4.34
CA LEU A 244 7.06 9.63 -3.17
C LEU A 244 7.03 11.16 -3.00
N ASP A 245 7.12 11.90 -4.10
CA ASP A 245 7.08 13.35 -4.12
C ASP A 245 5.70 13.90 -3.78
N VAL A 246 4.62 13.17 -4.09
CA VAL A 246 3.27 13.48 -3.58
C VAL A 246 3.27 13.51 -2.05
N LEU A 247 3.91 12.55 -1.37
CA LEU A 247 4.01 12.54 0.09
C LEU A 247 4.92 13.67 0.61
N ARG A 248 6.08 13.88 -0.01
CA ARG A 248 7.01 14.97 0.35
C ARG A 248 6.36 16.34 0.22
N GLY A 249 5.56 16.55 -0.82
CA GLY A 249 4.77 17.76 -1.03
C GLY A 249 3.73 18.05 0.05
N ARG A 250 3.44 17.07 0.92
CA ARG A 250 2.57 17.21 2.11
C ARG A 250 3.35 17.21 3.42
N GLY A 251 4.67 17.42 3.38
CA GLY A 251 5.51 17.52 4.57
C GLY A 251 5.99 16.18 5.14
N VAL A 252 5.83 15.08 4.40
CA VAL A 252 6.43 13.80 4.79
C VAL A 252 7.93 13.83 4.51
N GLU A 253 8.73 13.76 5.57
CA GLU A 253 10.17 13.61 5.44
C GLU A 253 10.54 12.16 5.12
N VAL A 254 11.41 11.95 4.11
CA VAL A 254 11.89 10.62 3.72
C VAL A 254 13.40 10.61 3.59
N ARG A 255 14.06 9.96 4.55
CA ARG A 255 15.52 9.80 4.67
C ARG A 255 15.99 8.42 4.22
N ARG A 256 15.09 7.43 4.26
CA ARG A 256 15.36 6.05 3.89
C ARG A 256 14.13 5.42 3.25
N VAL A 257 14.35 4.64 2.20
CA VAL A 257 13.33 3.87 1.49
C VAL A 257 13.63 2.38 1.64
N PHE A 258 12.66 1.63 2.11
CA PHE A 258 12.65 0.17 2.05
C PHE A 258 11.97 -0.29 0.76
N LEU A 259 12.65 -1.09 -0.05
CA LEU A 259 12.06 -1.72 -1.23
C LEU A 259 11.60 -3.13 -0.90
N LEU A 260 10.30 -3.41 -1.08
CA LEU A 260 9.70 -4.72 -0.89
C LEU A 260 9.22 -5.33 -2.21
N GLY A 261 9.06 -6.65 -2.22
CA GLY A 261 8.59 -7.42 -3.37
C GLY A 261 9.73 -8.03 -4.17
N ALA A 262 9.45 -9.12 -4.90
CA ALA A 262 10.48 -9.90 -5.60
C ALA A 262 11.32 -9.05 -6.58
N ALA A 263 10.72 -8.05 -7.22
CA ALA A 263 11.45 -7.16 -8.13
C ALA A 263 12.48 -6.26 -7.42
N ALA A 264 12.39 -6.07 -6.10
CA ALA A 264 13.39 -5.33 -5.33
C ALA A 264 14.77 -6.02 -5.34
N GLU A 265 14.80 -7.34 -5.54
CA GLU A 265 16.03 -8.14 -5.61
C GLU A 265 16.75 -8.00 -6.96
N LEU A 266 16.08 -7.44 -7.99
CA LEU A 266 16.68 -7.28 -9.31
C LEU A 266 17.88 -6.30 -9.25
N PRO A 267 19.04 -6.68 -9.79
CA PRO A 267 20.23 -5.83 -9.79
C PRO A 267 20.00 -4.43 -10.40
N ALA A 268 19.19 -4.33 -11.46
CA ALA A 268 18.85 -3.04 -12.06
C ALA A 268 18.03 -2.15 -11.11
N VAL A 269 17.11 -2.71 -10.32
CA VAL A 269 16.33 -1.93 -9.34
C VAL A 269 17.26 -1.38 -8.25
N GLN A 270 18.10 -2.23 -7.66
CA GLN A 270 19.01 -1.82 -6.58
C GLN A 270 20.05 -0.79 -7.05
N ALA A 271 20.54 -0.93 -8.28
CA ALA A 271 21.51 0.01 -8.84
C ALA A 271 20.92 1.38 -9.17
N LEU A 272 19.65 1.44 -9.62
CA LEU A 272 19.03 2.68 -10.10
C LEU A 272 18.25 3.43 -9.02
N ALA A 273 17.58 2.70 -8.12
CA ALA A 273 16.65 3.28 -7.15
C ALA A 273 17.26 4.38 -6.24
N PRO A 274 18.50 4.25 -5.69
CA PRO A 274 19.08 5.29 -4.84
C PRO A 274 19.20 6.65 -5.55
N ALA A 275 19.61 6.63 -6.82
CA ALA A 275 19.76 7.84 -7.62
C ALA A 275 18.40 8.44 -7.98
N VAL A 276 17.42 7.61 -8.34
CA VAL A 276 16.08 8.07 -8.73
C VAL A 276 15.30 8.62 -7.53
N PHE A 277 15.35 7.95 -6.38
CA PHE A 277 14.64 8.41 -5.18
C PHE A 277 15.38 9.52 -4.40
N CYS A 278 16.65 9.76 -4.72
CA CYS A 278 17.52 10.72 -4.03
C CYS A 278 17.58 10.47 -2.51
N THR A 279 17.64 9.20 -2.11
CA THR A 279 17.59 8.79 -0.69
C THR A 279 18.27 7.44 -0.49
N GLN A 280 18.57 7.10 0.76
CA GLN A 280 19.13 5.78 1.07
C GLN A 280 18.08 4.70 0.75
N VAL A 281 18.46 3.68 0.00
CA VAL A 281 17.60 2.54 -0.32
C VAL A 281 18.10 1.30 0.40
N VAL A 282 17.17 0.57 1.01
CA VAL A 282 17.41 -0.71 1.70
C VAL A 282 16.48 -1.76 1.12
N VAL A 283 17.02 -2.89 0.69
CA VAL A 283 16.24 -4.09 0.40
C VAL A 283 16.37 -4.99 1.63
N PRO A 284 15.33 -5.12 2.46
CA PRO A 284 15.42 -5.93 3.67
C PRO A 284 15.31 -7.43 3.31
N GLU A 285 15.75 -8.29 4.22
CA GLU A 285 15.66 -9.75 4.00
C GLU A 285 14.21 -10.20 3.80
N PRO A 286 13.92 -11.18 2.92
CA PRO A 286 12.56 -11.67 2.74
C PRO A 286 11.98 -12.24 4.04
N ALA A 287 10.83 -11.71 4.47
CA ALA A 287 10.12 -12.17 5.67
C ALA A 287 8.61 -11.96 5.55
N GLN A 288 7.84 -12.64 6.41
CA GLN A 288 6.40 -12.40 6.55
C GLN A 288 6.13 -11.19 7.45
N TYR A 289 6.41 -9.98 6.95
CA TYR A 289 6.35 -8.76 7.75
C TYR A 289 4.99 -8.50 8.41
N ALA A 290 3.87 -8.85 7.76
CA ALA A 290 2.55 -8.73 8.37
C ALA A 290 2.38 -9.65 9.59
N ALA A 291 2.87 -10.90 9.49
CA ALA A 291 2.84 -11.83 10.62
C ALA A 291 3.76 -11.39 11.76
N LEU A 292 4.96 -10.88 11.43
CA LEU A 292 5.89 -10.29 12.40
C LEU A 292 5.27 -9.08 13.11
N GLY A 293 4.59 -8.20 12.37
CA GLY A 293 3.89 -7.05 12.92
C GLY A 293 2.74 -7.45 13.85
N ALA A 294 1.94 -8.44 13.45
CA ALA A 294 0.88 -8.97 14.30
C ALA A 294 1.44 -9.59 15.61
N ALA A 295 2.54 -10.35 15.52
CA ALA A 295 3.22 -10.90 16.68
C ALA A 295 3.79 -9.80 17.59
N ARG A 296 4.38 -8.75 17.00
CA ARG A 296 4.88 -7.57 17.72
C ARG A 296 3.76 -6.82 18.43
N GLN A 297 2.60 -6.69 17.80
CA GLN A 297 1.43 -6.04 18.39
C GLN A 297 0.86 -6.84 19.57
N ALA A 298 0.84 -8.17 19.44
CA ALA A 298 0.47 -9.07 20.54
C ALA A 298 1.46 -8.96 21.73
N ALA A 299 2.77 -8.94 21.46
CA ALA A 299 3.79 -8.72 22.49
C ALA A 299 3.62 -7.38 23.21
N TRP A 300 3.35 -6.32 22.45
CA TRP A 300 3.12 -4.99 23.01
C TRP A 300 1.88 -4.96 23.93
N ALA A 301 0.78 -5.59 23.52
CA ALA A 301 -0.42 -5.72 24.35
C ALA A 301 -0.20 -6.54 25.63
N LEU A 302 0.79 -7.44 25.65
CA LEU A 302 1.22 -8.18 26.85
C LEU A 302 2.15 -7.35 27.76
N GLY A 303 2.53 -6.14 27.36
CA GLY A 303 3.49 -5.30 28.10
C GLY A 303 4.95 -5.67 27.85
N VAL A 304 5.23 -6.45 26.80
CA VAL A 304 6.59 -6.78 26.35
C VAL A 304 6.96 -5.84 25.21
N SER A 305 7.85 -4.88 25.48
CA SER A 305 8.39 -3.92 24.50
C SER A 305 9.67 -4.41 23.85
#